data_AF-A0A915JW64-F1
#
_entry.id   AF-A0A915JW64-F1
#
_cell.length_a   1.000
_cell.length_b   1.000
_cell.length_c   1.000
_cell.angle_alpha   90.00
_cell.angle_beta   90.00
_cell.angle_gamma   90.00
#
_symmetry.space_group_name_H-M   'P 1'
#
loop_
_entity.id
_entity.type
_entity.pdbx_description
1 polymer ?
#
loop_
_entity_poly.entity_id
_entity_poly.type
_entity_poly.pdbx_seq_one_letter_code
_entity_poly.pdbx_strand_id
1 'polypeptide(L)'
;MVELWDIRKTSSPLYSMEHSRSVRSSLFSPLTGQHILTTSLEDTINVWTLDTAKMNHFRKTLKLNHNNKTGRWLTPFSAIWHPKSENYFMCGSLDPYRHVDIFSREGRFRQSLPVLTAVCSLNGFHPSYNMAIGLNSITILTGSRFMFNFSLLVM
;
A
#
# COMPACT_ATOMS: atom_id res chain seq x y z
N MET A 1 13.43 8.04 -1.65
CA MET A 1 13.90 7.95 -0.25
C MET A 1 12.68 7.98 0.66
N VAL A 2 12.69 7.17 1.72
CA VAL A 2 11.73 7.25 2.84
C VAL A 2 12.55 7.48 4.11
N GLU A 3 12.13 8.41 4.95
CA GLU A 3 12.86 8.76 6.18
C GLU A 3 12.01 8.42 7.41
N LEU A 4 12.68 7.85 8.42
CA LEU A 4 12.12 7.60 9.74
C LEU A 4 12.50 8.74 10.67
N TRP A 5 11.53 9.29 11.40
CA TRP A 5 11.72 10.44 12.28
C TRP A 5 11.23 10.13 13.70
N ASP A 6 11.97 10.59 14.72
CA ASP A 6 11.41 10.73 16.08
C ASP A 6 10.78 12.12 16.18
N ILE A 7 9.47 12.19 16.37
CA ILE A 7 8.73 13.46 16.47
C ILE A 7 9.18 14.33 17.66
N ARG A 8 9.85 13.74 18.66
CA ARG A 8 10.40 14.47 19.82
C ARG A 8 11.83 14.96 19.58
N LYS A 9 12.52 14.41 18.57
CA LYS A 9 13.91 14.75 18.22
C LYS A 9 14.02 14.93 16.71
N THR A 10 13.70 16.14 16.25
CA THR A 10 13.58 16.49 14.83
C THR A 10 14.86 17.08 14.23
N SER A 11 16.01 16.92 14.89
CA SER A 11 17.29 17.45 14.38
C SER A 11 17.82 16.68 13.17
N SER A 12 17.49 15.39 13.06
CA SER A 12 17.96 14.49 12.01
C SER A 12 17.06 13.26 11.96
N PRO A 13 16.89 12.61 10.79
CA PRO A 13 16.16 11.35 10.70
C PRO A 13 16.88 10.24 11.50
N LEU A 14 16.10 9.32 12.06
CA LEU A 14 16.60 8.13 12.74
C LEU A 14 17.20 7.12 11.74
N TYR A 15 16.58 7.00 10.57
CA TYR A 15 16.97 6.05 9.54
C TYR A 15 16.45 6.47 8.17
N SER A 16 17.22 6.16 7.12
CA SER A 16 16.86 6.47 5.73
C SER A 16 16.81 5.19 4.90
N MET A 17 15.70 5.01 4.19
CA MET A 17 15.44 3.88 3.31
C MET A 17 15.54 4.31 1.86
N GLU A 18 16.54 3.76 1.18
CA GLU A 18 16.87 4.15 -0.20
C GLU A 18 15.98 3.45 -1.24
N HIS A 19 15.62 4.24 -2.26
CA HIS A 19 14.88 3.81 -3.44
C HIS A 19 15.46 4.46 -4.69
N SER A 20 15.46 3.73 -5.80
CA SER A 20 16.03 4.20 -7.07
C SER A 20 15.15 5.23 -7.79
N ARG A 21 13.86 5.29 -7.44
CA ARG A 21 12.87 6.23 -7.99
C ARG A 21 11.96 6.75 -6.87
N SER A 22 11.10 7.71 -7.23
CA SER A 22 10.14 8.33 -6.33
C SER A 22 9.23 7.28 -5.67
N VAL A 23 9.15 7.35 -4.35
CA VAL A 23 8.22 6.56 -3.53
C VAL A 23 6.89 7.30 -3.49
N ARG A 24 5.80 6.57 -3.73
CA ARG A 24 4.44 7.11 -3.82
C ARG A 24 3.66 6.94 -2.53
N SER A 25 3.93 5.89 -1.77
CA SER A 25 3.36 5.67 -0.45
C SER A 25 4.32 4.93 0.46
N SER A 26 4.17 5.17 1.77
CA SER A 26 4.91 4.49 2.84
C SER A 26 3.99 4.34 4.06
N LEU A 27 3.78 3.12 4.54
CA LEU A 27 2.85 2.83 5.64
C LEU A 27 3.49 1.87 6.66
N PHE A 28 3.43 2.21 7.94
CA PHE A 28 3.70 1.26 9.01
C PHE A 28 2.63 0.17 9.04
N SER A 29 3.03 -1.02 9.47
CA SER A 29 2.08 -2.09 9.72
C SER A 29 1.21 -1.79 10.94
N PRO A 30 -0.08 -2.15 10.88
CA PRO A 30 -1.08 -1.54 11.76
C PRO A 30 -1.09 -2.08 13.20
N LEU A 31 -0.60 -3.31 13.44
CA LEU A 31 -0.67 -3.92 14.77
C LEU A 31 0.61 -3.67 15.57
N THR A 32 1.76 -3.76 14.93
CA THR A 32 3.06 -3.74 15.60
C THR A 32 3.95 -2.57 15.17
N GLY A 33 3.72 -1.99 13.99
CA GLY A 33 4.63 -1.00 13.40
C GLY A 33 6.02 -1.54 13.05
N GLN A 34 6.25 -2.85 13.15
CA GLN A 34 7.55 -3.46 12.90
C GLN A 34 7.85 -3.64 11.41
N HIS A 35 6.86 -3.42 10.54
CA HIS A 35 7.06 -3.43 9.10
C HIS A 35 6.66 -2.09 8.48
N ILE A 36 7.33 -1.73 7.40
CA ILE A 36 6.99 -0.59 6.55
C ILE A 36 6.74 -1.12 5.14
N LEU A 37 5.57 -0.81 4.60
CA LEU A 37 5.21 -1.08 3.22
C LEU A 37 5.45 0.18 2.40
N THR A 38 6.09 0.02 1.24
CA THR A 38 6.35 1.13 0.32
C THR A 38 5.96 0.75 -1.09
N THR A 39 5.31 1.67 -1.80
CA THR A 39 5.02 1.54 -3.25
C THR A 39 5.78 2.61 -4.01
N SER A 40 6.50 2.22 -5.06
CA SER A 40 7.45 3.10 -5.75
C SER A 40 7.30 3.08 -7.27
N LEU A 41 7.68 4.18 -7.92
CA LEU A 41 7.80 4.27 -9.39
C LEU A 41 8.94 3.41 -9.97
N GLU A 42 9.68 2.68 -9.14
CA GLU A 42 10.62 1.64 -9.58
C GLU A 42 9.93 0.32 -9.98
N ASP A 43 8.60 0.35 -10.18
CA ASP A 43 7.76 -0.81 -10.46
C ASP A 43 7.86 -1.90 -9.39
N THR A 44 8.04 -1.48 -8.13
CA THR A 44 8.06 -2.40 -6.99
C THR A 44 7.21 -1.96 -5.81
N ILE A 45 6.77 -2.96 -5.08
CA ILE A 45 6.29 -2.87 -3.71
C ILE A 45 7.38 -3.47 -2.82
N ASN A 46 7.87 -2.72 -1.84
CA ASN A 46 8.89 -3.21 -0.91
C ASN A 46 8.33 -3.29 0.51
N VAL A 47 8.73 -4.33 1.25
CA VAL A 47 8.52 -4.43 2.70
C VAL A 47 9.86 -4.28 3.39
N TRP A 48 9.90 -3.40 4.39
CA TRP A 48 11.02 -3.19 5.28
C TRP A 48 10.64 -3.69 6.66
N THR A 49 11.52 -4.41 7.33
CA THR A 49 11.28 -4.99 8.66
C THR A 49 12.27 -4.44 9.66
N LEU A 50 11.78 -4.05 10.84
CA LEU A 50 12.59 -3.59 11.95
C LEU A 50 13.58 -4.67 12.37
N ASP A 51 14.84 -4.29 12.48
CA ASP A 51 15.89 -5.11 13.06
C ASP A 51 15.81 -5.02 14.58
N THR A 52 15.42 -6.12 15.23
CA THR A 52 15.28 -6.17 16.69
C THR A 52 16.62 -6.04 17.42
N ALA A 53 17.75 -6.30 16.75
CA ALA A 53 19.08 -6.12 17.33
C ALA A 53 19.56 -4.67 17.25
N LYS A 54 19.02 -3.89 16.30
CA LYS A 54 19.38 -2.48 16.08
C LYS A 54 18.10 -1.65 16.08
N MET A 55 17.71 -1.17 17.27
CA MET A 55 16.54 -0.30 17.41
C MET A 55 16.56 0.82 16.35
N ASN A 56 15.43 1.02 15.67
CA ASN A 56 15.21 1.99 14.59
C ASN A 56 15.84 1.66 13.22
N HIS A 57 16.53 0.53 13.06
CA HIS A 57 17.04 0.10 11.77
C HIS A 57 16.04 -0.78 11.03
N PHE A 58 15.73 -0.48 9.77
CA PHE A 58 14.80 -1.27 8.97
C PHE A 58 15.53 -1.93 7.78
N ARG A 59 15.44 -3.25 7.66
CA ARG A 59 16.01 -4.00 6.53
C ARG A 59 14.94 -4.28 5.48
N LYS A 60 15.25 -4.04 4.20
CA LYS A 60 14.38 -4.49 3.09
C LYS A 60 14.30 -6.02 3.08
N THR A 61 13.14 -6.57 3.39
CA THR A 61 12.87 -8.02 3.41
C THR A 61 12.08 -8.49 2.19
N LEU A 62 11.37 -7.59 1.51
CA LEU A 62 10.71 -7.87 0.24
C LEU A 62 11.02 -6.77 -0.79
N LYS A 63 11.25 -7.19 -2.03
CA LYS A 63 11.17 -6.37 -3.24
C LYS A 63 10.33 -7.12 -4.26
N LEU A 64 9.04 -6.79 -4.33
CA LEU A 64 8.06 -7.41 -5.22
C LEU A 64 7.91 -6.56 -6.47
N ASN A 65 8.12 -7.14 -7.65
CA ASN A 65 7.81 -6.46 -8.90
C ASN A 65 6.29 -6.33 -9.05
N HIS A 66 5.83 -5.12 -9.26
CA HIS A 66 4.42 -4.78 -9.42
C HIS A 66 4.35 -3.56 -10.34
N ASN A 67 3.81 -3.72 -11.55
CA ASN A 67 3.75 -2.67 -12.56
C ASN A 67 3.02 -1.44 -11.97
N ASN A 68 3.80 -0.41 -11.61
CA ASN A 68 3.28 0.78 -10.94
C ASN A 68 3.05 1.93 -11.93
N LYS A 69 3.07 1.64 -13.24
CA LYS A 69 2.89 2.63 -14.30
C LYS A 69 1.40 2.86 -14.58
N THR A 70 0.76 3.63 -13.71
CA THR A 70 -0.63 4.07 -13.91
C THR A 70 -0.77 5.16 -15.00
N GLY A 71 0.34 5.72 -15.48
CA GLY A 71 0.34 6.84 -16.42
C GLY A 71 0.21 8.21 -15.74
N ARG A 72 0.15 9.28 -16.53
CA ARG A 72 0.23 10.67 -16.04
C ARG A 72 -1.02 11.13 -15.28
N TRP A 73 -2.19 10.63 -15.67
CA TRP A 73 -3.48 11.19 -15.26
C TRP A 73 -4.19 10.38 -14.17
N LEU A 74 -3.63 9.23 -13.80
CA LEU A 74 -4.18 8.37 -12.75
C LEU A 74 -3.31 8.48 -11.50
N THR A 75 -3.95 8.48 -10.33
CA THR A 75 -3.21 8.38 -9.08
C THR A 75 -2.37 7.11 -9.08
N PRO A 76 -1.10 7.20 -8.64
CA PRO A 76 -0.25 6.04 -8.50
C PRO A 76 -0.86 5.02 -7.53
N PHE A 77 -0.53 3.75 -7.73
CA PHE A 77 -0.93 2.72 -6.77
C PHE A 77 -0.37 3.00 -5.38
N SER A 78 -1.20 2.75 -4.37
CA SER A 78 -0.77 2.66 -2.98
C SER A 78 -1.16 1.31 -2.42
N ALA A 79 -0.14 0.50 -2.12
CA ALA A 79 -0.36 -0.74 -1.39
C ALA A 79 -0.74 -0.44 0.07
N ILE A 80 -1.62 -1.24 0.66
CA ILE A 80 -2.06 -1.07 2.06
C ILE A 80 -2.03 -2.39 2.83
N TRP A 81 -1.72 -2.32 4.11
CA TRP A 81 -1.78 -3.47 5.01
C TRP A 81 -3.21 -3.88 5.34
N HIS A 82 -3.40 -5.17 5.58
CA HIS A 82 -4.61 -5.68 6.21
C HIS A 82 -4.68 -5.22 7.67
N PRO A 83 -5.80 -4.64 8.15
CA PRO A 83 -5.87 -3.95 9.45
C PRO A 83 -5.68 -4.89 10.65
N LYS A 84 -6.00 -6.18 10.47
CA LYS A 84 -5.88 -7.21 11.52
C LYS A 84 -4.78 -8.23 11.25
N SER A 85 -3.93 -8.03 10.24
CA SER A 85 -2.88 -9.00 9.91
C SER A 85 -1.60 -8.33 9.45
N GLU A 86 -0.49 -8.70 10.08
CA GLU A 86 0.87 -8.31 9.70
C GLU A 86 1.37 -9.02 8.43
N ASN A 87 0.65 -10.05 7.99
CA ASN A 87 1.11 -10.95 6.93
C ASN A 87 0.51 -10.65 5.56
N TYR A 88 -0.43 -9.71 5.43
CA TYR A 88 -1.13 -9.46 4.17
C TYR A 88 -1.21 -7.98 3.85
N PHE A 89 -1.06 -7.66 2.57
CA PHE A 89 -1.33 -6.34 2.02
C PHE A 89 -2.03 -6.48 0.67
N MET A 90 -2.70 -5.42 0.22
CA MET A 90 -3.29 -5.37 -1.11
C MET A 90 -2.80 -4.19 -1.93
N CYS A 91 -2.84 -4.33 -3.25
CA CYS A 91 -2.50 -3.28 -4.20
C CYS A 91 -3.37 -3.42 -5.46
N GLY A 92 -3.80 -2.30 -6.04
CA GLY A 92 -4.44 -2.32 -7.36
C GLY A 92 -3.44 -2.66 -8.46
N SER A 93 -3.92 -3.28 -9.54
CA SER A 93 -3.12 -3.68 -10.70
C SER A 93 -3.89 -3.41 -12.00
N LEU A 94 -3.14 -3.26 -13.09
CA LEU A 94 -3.67 -3.13 -14.46
C LEU A 94 -3.40 -4.37 -15.33
N ASP A 95 -2.64 -5.37 -14.84
CA ASP A 95 -2.04 -6.42 -15.68
C ASP A 95 -2.68 -7.80 -15.45
N PRO A 96 -3.32 -8.45 -16.44
CA PRO A 96 -3.64 -7.94 -17.78
C PRO A 96 -4.90 -7.05 -17.80
N TYR A 97 -5.69 -7.05 -16.73
CA TYR A 97 -6.92 -6.25 -16.59
C TYR A 97 -6.95 -5.54 -15.24
N ARG A 98 -7.95 -4.69 -15.00
CA ARG A 98 -8.09 -3.96 -13.73
C ARG A 98 -8.55 -4.91 -12.62
N HIS A 99 -7.77 -4.99 -11.55
CA HIS A 99 -8.10 -5.78 -10.37
C HIS A 99 -7.32 -5.27 -9.16
N VAL A 100 -7.57 -5.87 -8.00
CA VAL A 100 -6.79 -5.65 -6.78
C VAL A 100 -6.18 -6.98 -6.37
N ASP A 101 -4.86 -7.02 -6.24
CA ASP A 101 -4.14 -8.20 -5.77
C ASP A 101 -3.93 -8.15 -4.27
N ILE A 102 -4.06 -9.30 -3.63
CA ILE A 102 -3.70 -9.53 -2.24
C ILE A 102 -2.43 -10.39 -2.22
N PHE A 103 -1.41 -9.88 -1.54
CA PHE A 103 -0.13 -10.54 -1.36
C PHE A 103 0.12 -10.84 0.11
N SER A 104 0.87 -11.90 0.37
CA SER A 104 1.54 -12.07 1.65
C SER A 104 2.69 -11.08 1.80
N ARG A 105 3.11 -10.80 3.05
CA ARG A 105 4.28 -10.00 3.40
C ARG A 105 5.57 -10.55 2.77
N GLU A 106 5.62 -11.85 2.52
CA GLU A 106 6.73 -12.53 1.83
C GLU A 106 6.66 -12.40 0.30
N GLY A 107 5.67 -11.67 -0.24
CA GLY A 107 5.50 -11.41 -1.67
C GLY A 107 4.75 -12.51 -2.43
N ARG A 108 4.26 -13.55 -1.75
CA ARG A 108 3.45 -14.60 -2.41
C ARG A 108 2.06 -14.07 -2.70
N PHE A 109 1.64 -14.17 -3.97
CA PHE A 109 0.27 -13.91 -4.40
C PHE A 109 -0.72 -14.82 -3.66
N ARG A 110 -1.88 -14.29 -3.30
CA ARG A 110 -2.97 -15.03 -2.66
C ARG A 110 -4.23 -15.07 -3.51
N GLN A 111 -4.70 -13.90 -3.92
CA GLN A 111 -5.96 -13.76 -4.66
C GLN A 111 -6.02 -12.40 -5.36
N SER A 112 -6.76 -12.35 -6.47
CA SER A 112 -7.16 -11.11 -7.13
C SER A 112 -8.65 -10.86 -6.93
N LEU A 113 -9.02 -9.61 -6.67
CA LEU A 113 -10.38 -9.12 -6.60
C LEU A 113 -10.73 -8.44 -7.94
N PRO A 114 -11.70 -8.94 -8.71
CA PRO A 114 -12.03 -8.36 -9.99
C PRO A 114 -12.64 -6.96 -9.80
N VAL A 115 -12.18 -5.99 -10.59
CA VAL A 115 -12.74 -4.64 -10.61
C VAL A 115 -13.23 -4.33 -12.01
N LEU A 116 -14.54 -4.27 -12.18
CA LEU A 116 -15.17 -4.28 -13.50
C LEU A 116 -15.12 -2.92 -14.23
N THR A 117 -14.94 -1.81 -13.51
CA THR A 117 -15.20 -0.48 -14.10
C THR A 117 -14.09 0.55 -13.91
N ALA A 118 -13.17 0.37 -12.96
CA ALA A 118 -12.27 1.43 -12.53
C ALA A 118 -10.87 0.93 -12.16
N VAL A 119 -9.86 1.80 -12.19
CA VAL A 119 -8.53 1.49 -11.61
C VAL A 119 -8.59 1.75 -10.11
N CYS A 120 -8.35 0.72 -9.32
CA CYS A 120 -8.31 0.85 -7.86
C CYS A 120 -6.92 1.27 -7.38
N SER A 121 -6.55 2.52 -7.69
CA SER A 121 -5.27 3.10 -7.27
C SER A 121 -5.15 3.27 -5.77
N LEU A 122 -6.28 3.60 -5.13
CA LEU A 122 -6.41 3.74 -3.69
C LEU A 122 -7.38 2.67 -3.19
N ASN A 123 -6.98 1.93 -2.17
CA ASN A 123 -7.78 0.86 -1.60
C ASN A 123 -7.96 1.07 -0.10
N GLY A 124 -8.94 0.40 0.49
CA GLY A 124 -9.20 0.42 1.92
C GLY A 124 -9.76 -0.93 2.37
N PHE A 125 -9.27 -1.46 3.48
CA PHE A 125 -9.92 -2.57 4.17
C PHE A 125 -10.91 -2.02 5.19
N HIS A 126 -12.04 -2.69 5.36
CA HIS A 126 -12.90 -2.42 6.50
C HIS A 126 -12.19 -2.85 7.79
N PRO A 127 -12.11 -2.00 8.82
CA PRO A 127 -11.35 -2.31 10.04
C PRO A 127 -11.82 -3.56 10.77
N SER A 128 -13.12 -3.87 10.70
CA SER A 128 -13.76 -4.93 11.50
C SER A 128 -14.25 -6.16 10.73
N TYR A 129 -14.51 -6.02 9.42
CA TYR A 129 -15.24 -7.01 8.61
C TYR A 129 -14.40 -7.39 7.39
N ASN A 130 -14.70 -8.52 6.77
CA ASN A 130 -14.02 -8.99 5.55
C ASN A 130 -14.55 -8.24 4.31
N MET A 131 -14.37 -6.93 4.30
CA MET A 131 -14.78 -6.06 3.21
C MET A 131 -13.60 -5.22 2.77
N ALA A 132 -13.54 -4.95 1.47
CA ALA A 132 -12.59 -4.01 0.89
C ALA A 132 -13.33 -3.01 0.02
N ILE A 133 -12.79 -1.80 -0.03
CA ILE A 133 -13.20 -0.73 -0.93
C ILE A 133 -12.05 -0.39 -1.85
N GLY A 134 -12.36 -0.13 -3.11
CA GLY A 134 -11.43 0.41 -4.10
C GLY A 134 -11.95 1.74 -4.61
N LEU A 135 -11.05 2.72 -4.76
CA LEU A 135 -11.35 4.05 -5.27
C LEU A 135 -10.53 4.32 -6.54
N ASN A 136 -11.19 4.96 -7.51
CA ASN A 136 -10.55 5.64 -8.62
C ASN A 136 -10.58 7.14 -8.37
N SER A 137 -9.47 7.82 -8.64
CA SER A 137 -9.20 9.18 -8.20
C SER A 137 -9.92 10.29 -8.96
N ILE A 138 -11.10 10.02 -9.52
CA ILE A 138 -11.93 11.09 -10.06
C ILE A 138 -12.87 11.69 -9.01
N THR A 139 -13.02 11.13 -7.79
CA THR A 139 -13.79 11.84 -6.76
C THR A 139 -13.43 11.51 -5.31
N ILE A 140 -13.25 12.56 -4.51
CA ILE A 140 -13.30 12.54 -3.04
C ILE A 140 -14.76 12.76 -2.63
N LEU A 141 -15.32 11.91 -1.79
CA LEU A 141 -16.60 12.19 -1.13
C LEU A 141 -16.39 12.42 0.36
N THR A 142 -16.60 13.65 0.79
CA THR A 142 -17.08 13.95 2.14
C THR A 142 -18.61 13.90 2.15
N GLY A 143 -19.15 13.63 3.34
CA GLY A 143 -20.54 13.28 3.61
C GLY A 143 -21.67 13.90 2.76
N SER A 144 -22.69 13.06 2.59
CA SER A 144 -24.06 13.34 2.14
C SER A 144 -24.27 13.53 0.63
N ARG A 145 -24.78 12.43 0.04
CA ARG A 145 -25.56 12.33 -1.20
C ARG A 145 -24.98 13.00 -2.44
N PHE A 146 -24.16 12.27 -3.19
CA PHE A 146 -24.22 12.20 -4.65
C PHE A 146 -23.79 10.80 -5.10
N MET A 147 -24.26 10.34 -6.28
CA MET A 147 -24.02 8.98 -6.78
C MET A 147 -22.54 8.77 -7.12
N PHE A 148 -21.90 7.81 -6.44
CA PHE A 148 -20.57 7.31 -6.81
C PHE A 148 -20.61 5.79 -6.87
N ASN A 149 -20.03 5.24 -7.93
CA ASN A 149 -19.85 3.80 -8.11
C ASN A 149 -18.81 3.29 -7.11
N PHE A 150 -19.25 3.00 -5.89
CA PHE A 150 -18.51 2.16 -4.96
C PHE A 150 -18.72 0.70 -5.39
N SER A 151 -17.68 0.06 -5.90
CA SER A 151 -17.66 -1.40 -5.96
C SER A 151 -17.34 -1.90 -4.55
N LEU A 152 -18.37 -2.09 -3.72
CA LEU A 152 -18.23 -2.79 -2.44
C LEU A 152 -17.96 -4.26 -2.77
N LEU A 153 -16.77 -4.75 -2.43
CA LEU A 153 -16.49 -6.19 -2.51
C LEU A 153 -16.61 -6.77 -1.11
N VAL A 154 -17.63 -7.60 -0.91
CA VAL A 154 -17.80 -8.43 0.29
C VAL A 154 -17.05 -9.74 0.02
N MET A 155 -16.09 -10.07 0.89
CA MET A 155 -15.42 -11.38 0.88
C MET A 155 -16.12 -12.36 1.83
#